data_AF-A0A8H4LSW6-F1
#
_entry.id   AF-A0A8H4LSW6-F1
#
_cell.length_a   1.000
_cell.length_b   1.000
_cell.length_c   1.000
_cell.angle_alpha   90.00
_cell.angle_beta   90.00
_cell.angle_gamma   90.00
#
_symmetry.space_group_name_H-M   'P 1'
#
loop_
_entity.id
_entity.type
_entity.pdbx_description
1 polymer ?
#
loop_
_entity_poly.entity_id
_entity_poly.type
_entity_poly.pdbx_seq_one_letter_code
_entity_poly.pdbx_strand_id
1 'polypeptide(L)'
;MASIVSLMGDLARHVDFGKKSLVVSACSIAFNPLFWNIVARQEYYNKTLTNLCGGRSRTACYALAATIFSLGLVRDFIYKTAIQEQPSHPLLLTPYSQAAAYTLLLCGNTLVMTSTWALGITGTFLGDYFGILMDDMVTGFPFNVCGAPMYWGSTMSFLGWALLFGKPAGLFLTAWVCLVYVMALRYEDPFTSEIYAKRQRERAAGESGKKQKAKGTPAGCSLKLVPETLLLGRDAIPRAFCGEKAHLSLPPSAGTHFHYRLEQRRRRYSSCDGGKAPATSSVRRGVEQDRYWQLRRPLMARS
;
A
#
# COMPACT_ATOMS: atom_id res chain seq x y z
N MET A 1 -30.58 -27.69 -10.48
CA MET A 1 -31.17 -26.38 -10.10
C MET A 1 -32.16 -26.52 -8.94
N ALA A 2 -33.26 -27.27 -9.07
CA ALA A 2 -34.27 -27.42 -8.00
C ALA A 2 -33.71 -27.88 -6.63
N SER A 3 -32.80 -28.85 -6.60
CA SER A 3 -32.20 -29.35 -5.35
C SER A 3 -31.28 -28.34 -4.67
N ILE A 4 -30.59 -27.49 -5.43
CA ILE A 4 -29.71 -26.43 -4.89
C ILE A 4 -30.58 -25.31 -4.31
N VAL A 5 -31.66 -24.93 -5.00
CA VAL A 5 -32.60 -23.91 -4.50
C VAL A 5 -33.28 -24.38 -3.22
N SER A 6 -33.66 -25.66 -3.12
CA SER A 6 -34.20 -26.24 -1.87
C SER A 6 -33.17 -26.19 -0.74
N LEU A 7 -31.92 -26.59 -1.01
CA LEU A 7 -30.83 -26.54 -0.03
C LEU A 7 -30.56 -25.11 0.45
N MET A 8 -30.54 -24.14 -0.46
CA MET A 8 -30.38 -22.72 -0.10
C MET A 8 -31.55 -22.22 0.74
N GLY A 9 -32.78 -22.64 0.41
CA GLY A 9 -33.97 -22.32 1.20
C GLY A 9 -33.90 -22.90 2.62
N ASP A 10 -33.42 -24.13 2.77
CA ASP A 10 -33.29 -24.78 4.07
C ASP A 10 -32.17 -24.14 4.91
N LEU A 11 -31.04 -23.78 4.30
CA LEU A 11 -29.98 -23.02 4.97
C LEU A 11 -30.45 -21.63 5.40
N ALA A 12 -31.25 -20.94 4.57
CA ALA A 12 -31.80 -19.62 4.89
C ALA A 12 -32.80 -19.68 6.06
N ARG A 13 -33.60 -20.74 6.16
CA ARG A 13 -34.51 -20.97 7.29
C ARG A 13 -33.78 -21.23 8.61
N HIS A 14 -32.53 -21.69 8.55
CA HIS A 14 -31.67 -21.87 9.73
C HIS A 14 -30.93 -20.60 10.14
N VAL A 15 -31.26 -19.44 9.57
CA VAL A 15 -30.75 -18.15 10.04
C VAL A 15 -31.78 -17.53 10.98
N ASP A 16 -31.40 -17.34 12.24
CA ASP A 16 -32.22 -16.66 13.23
C ASP A 16 -32.04 -15.14 13.10
N PHE A 17 -32.92 -14.50 12.33
CA PHE A 17 -32.96 -13.05 12.16
C PHE A 17 -33.48 -12.29 13.39
N GLY A 18 -34.00 -12.97 14.41
CA GLY A 18 -34.42 -12.35 15.67
C GLY A 18 -33.27 -11.96 16.58
N LYS A 19 -32.07 -12.53 16.36
CA LYS A 19 -30.87 -12.21 17.15
C LYS A 19 -30.31 -10.84 16.77
N LYS A 20 -30.31 -9.92 17.74
CA LYS A 20 -29.71 -8.59 17.59
C LYS A 20 -28.22 -8.66 17.25
N SER A 21 -27.49 -9.67 17.74
CA SER A 21 -26.07 -9.88 17.45
C SER A 21 -25.79 -10.05 15.95
N LEU A 22 -26.71 -10.68 15.19
CA LEU A 22 -26.60 -10.83 13.73
C LEU A 22 -26.65 -9.47 13.04
N VAL A 23 -27.60 -8.62 13.43
CA VAL A 23 -27.75 -7.25 12.89
C VAL A 23 -26.55 -6.39 13.26
N VAL A 24 -26.10 -6.44 14.52
CA VAL A 24 -24.91 -5.70 14.97
C VAL A 24 -23.67 -6.13 14.19
N SER A 25 -23.52 -7.43 13.90
CA SER A 25 -22.43 -7.92 13.05
C SER A 25 -22.52 -7.40 11.63
N ALA A 26 -23.70 -7.47 10.99
CA ALA A 26 -23.90 -6.95 9.63
C ALA A 26 -23.59 -5.44 9.53
N CYS A 27 -24.05 -4.66 10.51
CA CYS A 27 -23.76 -3.23 10.61
C CYS A 27 -22.28 -2.96 10.84
N SER A 28 -21.61 -3.70 11.73
CA SER A 28 -20.17 -3.56 11.99
C SER A 28 -19.33 -3.90 10.74
N ILE A 29 -19.72 -4.95 10.01
CA ILE A 29 -19.09 -5.32 8.73
C ILE A 29 -19.18 -4.19 7.71
N ALA A 30 -20.35 -3.54 7.59
CA ALA A 30 -20.55 -2.43 6.65
C ALA A 30 -19.87 -1.13 7.11
N PHE A 31 -19.88 -0.87 8.41
CA PHE A 31 -19.27 0.32 9.02
C PHE A 31 -17.78 0.39 8.73
N ASN A 32 -17.07 -0.72 8.84
CA ASN A 32 -15.63 -0.77 8.68
C ASN A 32 -15.19 -0.15 7.33
N PRO A 33 -15.60 -0.68 6.16
CA PRO A 33 -15.26 -0.09 4.86
C PRO A 33 -15.73 1.32 4.64
N LEU A 34 -16.89 1.67 5.18
CA LEU A 34 -17.41 3.03 5.11
C LEU A 34 -16.49 4.01 5.88
N PHE A 35 -16.08 3.63 7.09
CA PHE A 35 -15.25 4.45 7.97
C PHE A 35 -13.93 4.81 7.30
N TRP A 36 -13.15 3.82 6.84
CA TRP A 36 -11.83 4.13 6.28
C TRP A 36 -11.93 4.86 4.95
N ASN A 37 -12.94 4.58 4.11
CA ASN A 37 -13.15 5.33 2.87
C ASN A 37 -13.47 6.82 3.14
N ILE A 38 -14.36 7.11 4.10
CA ILE A 38 -14.72 8.49 4.47
C ILE A 38 -13.50 9.20 5.06
N VAL A 39 -12.86 8.59 6.06
CA VAL A 39 -11.73 9.21 6.77
C VAL A 39 -10.55 9.43 5.85
N ALA A 40 -10.24 8.48 4.97
CA ALA A 40 -9.14 8.63 4.01
C ALA A 40 -9.43 9.76 3.00
N ARG A 41 -10.64 9.85 2.45
CA ARG A 41 -11.00 10.96 1.54
C ARG A 41 -10.95 12.30 2.25
N GLN A 42 -11.44 12.37 3.48
CA GLN A 42 -11.34 13.57 4.29
C GLN A 42 -9.87 13.97 4.52
N GLU A 43 -8.99 13.00 4.77
CA GLU A 43 -7.56 13.25 4.88
C GLU A 43 -6.92 13.70 3.55
N TYR A 44 -7.35 13.14 2.41
CA TYR A 44 -6.82 13.53 1.11
C TYR A 44 -7.11 14.99 0.77
N TYR A 45 -8.35 15.43 0.96
CA TYR A 45 -8.78 16.79 0.62
C TYR A 45 -8.47 17.83 1.69
N ASN A 46 -8.71 17.50 2.97
CA ASN A 46 -8.71 18.47 4.06
C ASN A 46 -7.54 18.29 5.05
N LYS A 47 -6.73 17.24 4.90
CA LYS A 47 -5.55 16.94 5.75
C LYS A 47 -5.87 16.95 7.25
N THR A 48 -7.09 16.57 7.62
CA THR A 48 -7.61 16.71 8.98
C THR A 48 -6.76 15.93 9.99
N LEU A 49 -6.41 14.67 9.71
CA LEU A 49 -5.60 13.85 10.62
C LEU A 49 -4.15 14.33 10.65
N THR A 50 -3.59 14.71 9.50
CA THR A 50 -2.25 15.30 9.44
C THR A 50 -2.16 16.57 10.28
N ASN A 51 -3.16 17.44 10.22
CA ASN A 51 -3.22 18.67 11.00
C ASN A 51 -3.37 18.39 12.50
N LEU A 52 -4.21 17.41 12.88
CA LEU A 52 -4.35 16.97 14.27
C LEU A 52 -3.04 16.40 14.84
N CYS A 53 -2.22 15.75 14.00
CA CYS A 53 -0.88 15.27 14.36
C CYS A 53 0.24 16.31 14.20
N GLY A 54 -0.09 17.60 14.18
CA GLY A 54 0.90 18.69 14.10
C GLY A 54 1.68 18.72 12.77
N GLY A 55 1.02 18.38 11.66
CA GLY A 55 1.61 18.35 10.32
C GLY A 55 2.38 17.08 9.98
N ARG A 56 2.40 16.07 10.86
CA ARG A 56 3.16 14.83 10.69
C ARG A 56 2.33 13.74 10.00
N SER A 57 2.27 13.76 8.67
CA SER A 57 1.44 12.85 7.88
C SER A 57 1.73 11.36 8.12
N ARG A 58 3.00 10.97 8.31
CA ARG A 58 3.36 9.58 8.65
C ARG A 58 2.78 9.15 9.99
N THR A 59 2.91 9.98 11.02
CA THR A 59 2.35 9.67 12.35
C THR A 59 0.83 9.53 12.27
N ALA A 60 0.17 10.42 11.54
CA ALA A 60 -1.28 10.36 11.31
C ALA A 60 -1.69 9.09 10.56
N CYS A 61 -0.94 8.68 9.53
CA CYS A 61 -1.16 7.42 8.81
C CYS A 61 -1.02 6.19 9.71
N TYR A 62 0.02 6.12 10.55
CA TYR A 62 0.18 5.01 11.51
C TYR A 62 -0.92 5.01 12.59
N ALA A 63 -1.37 6.17 13.04
CA ALA A 63 -2.50 6.27 13.97
C ALA A 63 -3.80 5.77 13.32
N LEU A 64 -4.04 6.12 12.05
CA LEU A 64 -5.17 5.60 11.29
C LEU A 64 -5.05 4.08 11.08
N ALA A 65 -3.86 3.58 10.76
CA ALA A 65 -3.59 2.15 10.60
C ALA A 65 -3.92 1.37 11.88
N ALA A 66 -3.46 1.85 13.04
CA ALA A 66 -3.78 1.26 14.33
C ALA A 66 -5.29 1.26 14.61
N THR A 67 -5.98 2.34 14.24
CA THR A 67 -7.44 2.47 14.38
C THR A 67 -8.18 1.47 13.50
N ILE A 68 -7.87 1.42 12.20
CA ILE A 68 -8.49 0.50 11.24
C ILE A 68 -8.26 -0.95 11.66
N PHE A 69 -7.02 -1.29 12.05
CA PHE A 69 -6.70 -2.64 12.53
C PHE A 69 -7.51 -3.00 13.79
N SER A 70 -7.59 -2.10 14.76
CA SER A 70 -8.36 -2.32 16.00
C SER A 70 -9.86 -2.49 15.71
N LEU A 71 -10.42 -1.66 14.83
CA LEU A 71 -11.81 -1.81 14.35
C LEU A 71 -12.01 -3.13 13.61
N GLY A 72 -10.99 -3.62 12.91
CA GLY A 72 -10.97 -4.96 12.30
C GLY A 72 -11.11 -6.06 13.35
N LEU A 73 -10.30 -6.01 14.42
CA LEU A 73 -10.37 -6.98 15.52
C LEU A 73 -11.74 -6.98 16.22
N VAL A 74 -12.29 -5.78 16.48
CA VAL A 74 -13.63 -5.64 17.09
C VAL A 74 -14.70 -6.21 16.16
N ARG A 75 -14.67 -5.89 14.87
CA ARG A 75 -15.60 -6.47 13.88
C ARG A 75 -15.54 -7.99 13.87
N ASP A 76 -14.33 -8.56 13.87
CA ASP A 76 -14.15 -10.01 13.81
C ASP A 76 -14.62 -10.70 15.10
N PHE A 77 -14.43 -10.05 16.25
CA PHE A 77 -14.99 -10.50 17.53
C PHE A 77 -16.52 -10.47 17.54
N ILE A 78 -17.13 -9.37 17.08
CA ILE A 78 -18.60 -9.24 16.96
C ILE A 78 -19.15 -10.29 16.00
N TYR A 79 -18.49 -10.50 14.86
CA TYR A 79 -18.85 -11.53 13.89
C TYR A 79 -18.83 -12.92 14.50
N LYS A 80 -17.72 -13.29 15.15
CA LYS A 80 -17.57 -14.60 15.78
C LYS A 80 -18.65 -14.84 16.83
N THR A 81 -18.91 -13.84 17.67
CA THR A 81 -19.96 -13.89 18.69
C THR A 81 -21.33 -14.10 18.04
N ALA A 82 -21.65 -13.33 17.00
CA ALA A 82 -22.93 -13.41 16.31
C ALA A 82 -23.17 -14.79 15.66
N ILE A 83 -22.17 -15.39 15.01
CA ILE A 83 -22.35 -16.72 14.41
C ILE A 83 -22.38 -17.84 15.45
N GLN A 84 -21.74 -17.68 16.61
CA GLN A 84 -21.78 -18.69 17.67
C GLN A 84 -23.17 -18.81 18.31
N GLU A 85 -23.91 -17.70 18.39
CA GLU A 85 -25.30 -17.67 18.88
C GLU A 85 -26.32 -18.25 17.90
N GLN A 86 -25.92 -18.53 16.66
CA GLN A 86 -26.79 -19.04 15.60
C GLN A 86 -26.80 -20.58 15.60
N PRO A 87 -27.88 -21.23 15.13
CA PRO A 87 -27.93 -22.69 15.08
C PRO A 87 -26.91 -23.22 14.05
N SER A 88 -26.36 -24.41 14.32
CA SER A 88 -25.50 -25.12 13.38
C SER A 88 -26.33 -26.04 12.47
N HIS A 89 -25.84 -26.30 11.26
CA HIS A 89 -26.51 -27.20 10.31
C HIS A 89 -25.67 -28.47 10.06
N PRO A 90 -26.26 -29.68 10.13
CA PRO A 90 -25.52 -30.94 9.98
C PRO A 90 -24.69 -31.06 8.69
N LEU A 91 -25.20 -30.53 7.57
CA LEU A 91 -24.48 -30.53 6.28
C LEU A 91 -23.13 -29.80 6.35
N LEU A 92 -23.00 -28.80 7.22
CA LEU A 92 -21.77 -28.01 7.36
C LEU A 92 -20.81 -28.60 8.40
N LEU A 93 -21.19 -29.67 9.10
CA LEU A 93 -20.35 -30.34 10.10
C LEU A 93 -19.59 -31.54 9.52
N THR A 94 -19.70 -31.78 8.21
CA THR A 94 -19.03 -32.89 7.54
C THR A 94 -17.51 -32.70 7.49
N PRO A 95 -16.72 -33.80 7.43
CA PRO A 95 -15.26 -33.71 7.23
C PRO A 95 -14.86 -32.90 5.99
N TYR A 96 -15.66 -32.97 4.93
CA TYR A 96 -15.45 -32.16 3.72
C TYR A 96 -15.61 -30.66 3.98
N SER A 97 -16.63 -30.27 4.75
CA SER A 97 -16.82 -28.87 5.18
C SER A 97 -15.66 -28.38 6.04
N GLN A 98 -15.16 -29.22 6.96
CA GLN A 98 -14.00 -28.92 7.80
C GLN A 98 -12.72 -28.75 6.97
N ALA A 99 -12.46 -29.65 6.02
CA ALA A 99 -11.32 -29.54 5.12
C ALA A 99 -11.38 -28.27 4.25
N ALA A 100 -12.56 -27.93 3.73
CA ALA A 100 -12.80 -26.69 3.00
C ALA A 100 -12.56 -25.46 3.89
N ALA A 101 -13.01 -25.50 5.14
CA ALA A 101 -12.83 -24.42 6.11
C ALA A 101 -11.34 -24.12 6.36
N TYR A 102 -10.55 -25.14 6.69
CA TYR A 102 -9.10 -24.96 6.91
C TYR A 102 -8.37 -24.50 5.66
N THR A 103 -8.75 -25.01 4.48
CA THR A 103 -8.17 -24.57 3.21
C THR A 103 -8.46 -23.10 2.95
N LEU A 104 -9.70 -22.65 3.14
CA LEU A 104 -10.09 -21.26 2.99
C LEU A 104 -9.37 -20.34 3.97
N LEU A 105 -9.25 -20.75 5.24
CA LEU A 105 -8.52 -19.99 6.25
C LEU A 105 -7.04 -19.88 5.89
N LEU A 106 -6.40 -20.97 5.46
CA LEU A 106 -4.99 -20.96 5.07
C LEU A 106 -4.75 -20.06 3.86
N CYS A 107 -5.52 -20.24 2.79
CA CYS A 107 -5.40 -19.43 1.58
C CYS A 107 -5.74 -17.95 1.86
N GLY A 108 -6.79 -17.69 2.62
CA GLY A 108 -7.24 -16.35 2.97
C GLY A 108 -6.18 -15.58 3.78
N ASN A 109 -5.64 -16.19 4.83
CA ASN A 109 -4.55 -15.59 5.61
C ASN A 109 -3.28 -15.43 4.78
N THR A 110 -2.96 -16.38 3.90
CA THR A 110 -1.82 -16.25 2.99
C THR A 110 -1.97 -15.00 2.11
N LEU A 111 -3.13 -14.80 1.48
CA LEU A 111 -3.38 -13.62 0.65
C LEU A 111 -3.26 -12.32 1.47
N VAL A 112 -3.89 -12.24 2.63
CA VAL A 112 -3.88 -11.03 3.49
C VAL A 112 -2.47 -10.71 3.98
N MET A 113 -1.76 -11.69 4.52
CA MET A 113 -0.44 -11.48 5.11
C MET A 113 0.60 -11.13 4.05
N THR A 114 0.57 -11.82 2.91
CA THR A 114 1.53 -11.55 1.84
C THR A 114 1.21 -10.25 1.09
N SER A 115 -0.06 -9.86 0.95
CA SER A 115 -0.39 -8.53 0.41
C SER A 115 0.07 -7.41 1.35
N THR A 116 -0.13 -7.59 2.66
CA THR A 116 0.29 -6.61 3.68
C THR A 116 1.81 -6.51 3.73
N TRP A 117 2.51 -7.64 3.60
CA TRP A 117 3.96 -7.68 3.50
C TRP A 117 4.48 -6.91 2.28
N ALA A 118 3.85 -7.13 1.11
CA ALA A 118 4.29 -6.50 -0.13
C ALA A 118 4.00 -4.99 -0.20
N LEU A 119 2.88 -4.54 0.37
CA LEU A 119 2.51 -3.11 0.44
C LEU A 119 3.14 -2.38 1.64
N GLY A 120 3.49 -3.11 2.70
CA GLY A 120 3.81 -2.55 4.01
C GLY A 120 2.59 -1.90 4.69
N ILE A 121 2.79 -1.39 5.91
CA ILE A 121 1.72 -0.78 6.70
C ILE A 121 1.13 0.44 5.99
N THR A 122 1.97 1.33 5.47
CA THR A 122 1.48 2.55 4.81
C THR A 122 0.74 2.25 3.51
N GLY A 123 1.18 1.25 2.73
CA GLY A 123 0.46 0.87 1.51
C GLY A 123 -0.86 0.14 1.81
N THR A 124 -0.93 -0.59 2.92
CA THR A 124 -2.13 -1.35 3.32
C THR A 124 -3.20 -0.46 3.95
N PHE A 125 -2.79 0.55 4.74
CA PHE A 125 -3.70 1.41 5.50
C PHE A 125 -3.78 2.84 4.93
N LEU A 126 -3.96 2.94 3.61
CA LEU A 126 -4.37 4.16 2.91
C LEU A 126 -3.35 5.32 2.99
N GLY A 127 -2.05 5.00 3.04
CA GLY A 127 -0.97 5.98 3.11
C GLY A 127 -0.86 6.89 1.87
N ASP A 128 -1.38 6.45 0.73
CA ASP A 128 -1.53 7.26 -0.48
C ASP A 128 -2.40 8.50 -0.26
N TYR A 129 -3.43 8.42 0.58
CA TYR A 129 -4.27 9.57 0.96
C TYR A 129 -3.51 10.60 1.82
N PHE A 130 -2.49 10.15 2.56
CA PHE A 130 -1.56 11.00 3.31
C PHE A 130 -0.40 11.56 2.46
N GLY A 131 -0.35 11.22 1.16
CA GLY A 131 0.75 11.61 0.28
C GLY A 131 1.99 10.69 0.39
N ILE A 132 1.86 9.54 1.05
CA ILE A 132 2.92 8.52 1.18
C ILE A 132 2.71 7.48 0.08
N LEU A 133 3.05 7.85 -1.15
CA LEU A 133 2.83 7.00 -2.33
C LEU A 133 4.02 6.07 -2.57
N MET A 134 3.73 4.81 -2.92
CA MET A 134 4.76 3.87 -3.38
C MET A 134 5.37 4.32 -4.71
N ASP A 135 6.64 3.99 -4.94
CA ASP A 135 7.32 4.40 -6.17
C ASP A 135 6.72 3.75 -7.41
N ASP A 136 6.40 2.45 -7.29
CA ASP A 136 5.77 1.62 -8.32
C ASP A 136 4.66 0.76 -7.71
N MET A 137 3.68 0.40 -8.53
CA MET A 137 2.59 -0.50 -8.14
C MET A 137 3.12 -1.93 -7.95
N VAL A 138 2.70 -2.57 -6.86
CA VAL A 138 3.06 -3.97 -6.59
C VAL A 138 2.33 -4.88 -7.56
N THR A 139 3.08 -5.61 -8.38
CA THR A 139 2.54 -6.55 -9.39
C THR A 139 2.91 -8.00 -9.11
N GLY A 140 3.77 -8.26 -8.10
CA GLY A 140 4.15 -9.61 -7.68
C GLY A 140 3.06 -10.29 -6.84
N PHE A 141 3.39 -11.45 -6.28
CA PHE A 141 2.47 -12.16 -5.39
C PHE A 141 2.10 -11.33 -4.15
N PRO A 142 0.83 -11.29 -3.73
CA PRO A 142 -0.35 -11.99 -4.29
C PRO A 142 -1.14 -11.22 -5.37
N PHE A 143 -0.69 -10.03 -5.77
CA PHE A 143 -1.37 -9.16 -6.73
C PHE A 143 -1.34 -9.67 -8.18
N ASN A 144 -0.42 -10.57 -8.52
CA ASN A 144 -0.43 -11.28 -9.81
C ASN A 144 -1.54 -12.34 -9.92
N VAL A 145 -2.08 -12.81 -8.79
CA VAL A 145 -3.12 -13.85 -8.75
C VAL A 145 -4.51 -13.23 -8.71
N CYS A 146 -4.70 -12.18 -7.93
CA CYS A 146 -5.98 -11.46 -7.85
C CYS A 146 -5.75 -9.97 -7.56
N GLY A 147 -6.68 -9.11 -8.00
CA GLY A 147 -6.49 -7.65 -7.94
C GLY A 147 -6.56 -7.05 -6.52
N ALA A 148 -7.35 -7.65 -5.63
CA ALA A 148 -7.61 -7.15 -4.28
C ALA A 148 -7.40 -8.27 -3.23
N PRO A 149 -6.16 -8.78 -3.09
CA PRO A 149 -5.87 -9.98 -2.29
C PRO A 149 -6.29 -9.86 -0.82
N MET A 150 -6.20 -8.68 -0.22
CA MET A 150 -6.65 -8.45 1.15
C MET A 150 -8.17 -8.63 1.31
N TYR A 151 -8.96 -8.09 0.37
CA TYR A 151 -10.42 -8.18 0.40
C TYR A 151 -10.91 -9.61 0.11
N TRP A 152 -10.32 -10.27 -0.89
CA TRP A 152 -10.64 -11.67 -1.20
C TRP A 152 -10.19 -12.60 -0.08
N GLY A 153 -8.97 -12.44 0.43
CA GLY A 153 -8.44 -13.26 1.50
C GLY A 153 -9.23 -13.11 2.79
N SER A 154 -9.66 -11.89 3.13
CA SER A 154 -10.56 -11.66 4.27
C SER A 154 -11.91 -12.34 4.05
N THR A 155 -12.52 -12.22 2.87
CA THR A 155 -13.79 -12.91 2.55
C THR A 155 -13.67 -14.43 2.70
N MET A 156 -12.54 -15.00 2.26
CA MET A 156 -12.23 -16.43 2.45
C MET A 156 -12.14 -16.78 3.94
N SER A 157 -11.55 -15.91 4.76
CA SER A 157 -11.49 -16.13 6.22
C SER A 157 -12.88 -16.09 6.86
N PHE A 158 -13.77 -15.18 6.48
CA PHE A 158 -15.17 -15.17 6.93
C PHE A 158 -15.88 -16.49 6.54
N LEU A 159 -15.74 -16.92 5.29
CA LEU A 159 -16.32 -18.18 4.82
C LEU A 159 -15.74 -19.38 5.57
N GLY A 160 -14.43 -19.39 5.78
CA GLY A 160 -13.72 -20.45 6.48
C GLY A 160 -14.23 -20.61 7.91
N TRP A 161 -14.40 -19.52 8.66
CA TRP A 161 -14.99 -19.57 10.00
C TRP A 161 -16.46 -20.01 10.00
N ALA A 162 -17.26 -19.58 9.02
CA ALA A 162 -18.65 -20.03 8.88
C ALA A 162 -18.75 -21.55 8.69
N LEU A 163 -17.88 -22.12 7.86
CA LEU A 163 -17.82 -23.57 7.61
C LEU A 163 -17.25 -24.33 8.82
N LEU A 164 -16.19 -23.80 9.43
CA LEU A 164 -15.54 -24.41 10.60
C LEU A 164 -16.53 -24.61 11.77
N PHE A 165 -17.37 -23.60 12.04
CA PHE A 165 -18.43 -23.69 13.06
C PHE A 165 -19.76 -24.28 12.56
N GLY A 166 -19.84 -24.57 11.27
CA GLY A 166 -21.04 -25.11 10.63
C GLY A 166 -22.28 -24.21 10.72
N LYS A 167 -22.10 -22.89 10.60
CA LYS A 167 -23.15 -21.87 10.82
C LYS A 167 -23.70 -21.32 9.50
N PRO A 168 -24.97 -21.59 9.14
CA PRO A 168 -25.61 -21.00 7.96
C PRO A 168 -25.64 -19.47 7.98
N ALA A 169 -25.86 -18.87 9.15
CA ALA A 169 -25.79 -17.42 9.33
C ALA A 169 -24.41 -16.84 8.98
N GLY A 170 -23.34 -17.62 9.18
CA GLY A 170 -21.99 -17.24 8.77
C GLY A 170 -21.84 -17.20 7.25
N LEU A 171 -22.52 -18.08 6.50
CA LEU A 171 -22.56 -18.05 5.03
C LEU A 171 -23.29 -16.81 4.52
N PHE A 172 -24.42 -16.48 5.16
CA PHE A 172 -25.16 -15.25 4.89
C PHE A 172 -24.30 -14.00 5.12
N LEU A 173 -23.65 -13.91 6.28
CA LEU A 173 -22.74 -12.80 6.59
C LEU A 173 -21.52 -12.77 5.67
N THR A 174 -21.04 -13.91 5.19
CA THR A 174 -19.96 -13.96 4.19
C THR A 174 -20.41 -13.35 2.86
N ALA A 175 -21.62 -13.67 2.40
CA ALA A 175 -22.19 -13.04 1.20
C ALA A 175 -22.32 -11.52 1.40
N TRP A 176 -22.74 -11.09 2.59
CA TRP A 176 -22.77 -9.67 2.96
C TRP A 176 -21.39 -9.01 2.93
N VAL A 177 -20.36 -9.64 3.52
CA VAL A 177 -18.96 -9.18 3.45
C VAL A 177 -18.52 -9.02 2.01
N CYS A 178 -18.76 -10.03 1.16
CA CYS A 178 -18.38 -9.99 -0.25
C CYS A 178 -19.04 -8.80 -0.97
N LEU A 179 -20.34 -8.57 -0.73
CA LEU A 179 -21.08 -7.46 -1.31
C LEU A 179 -20.49 -6.10 -0.87
N VAL A 180 -20.30 -5.91 0.43
CA VAL A 180 -19.74 -4.66 0.98
C VAL A 180 -18.33 -4.42 0.43
N TYR A 181 -17.49 -5.45 0.37
CA TYR A 181 -16.13 -5.34 -0.15
C TYR A 181 -16.09 -5.02 -1.64
N VAL A 182 -16.95 -5.64 -2.45
CA VAL A 182 -17.07 -5.28 -3.88
C VAL A 182 -17.50 -3.82 -4.03
N MET A 183 -18.45 -3.35 -3.23
CA MET A 183 -18.86 -1.93 -3.26
C MET A 183 -17.70 -1.01 -2.85
N ALA A 184 -16.97 -1.35 -1.79
CA ALA A 184 -15.80 -0.59 -1.35
C ALA A 184 -14.74 -0.50 -2.46
N LEU A 185 -14.40 -1.62 -3.09
CA LEU A 185 -13.44 -1.67 -4.20
C LEU A 185 -13.88 -0.80 -5.39
N ARG A 186 -15.17 -0.85 -5.76
CA ARG A 186 -15.70 0.01 -6.85
C ARG A 186 -15.57 1.50 -6.55
N TYR A 187 -15.50 1.88 -5.28
CA TYR A 187 -15.34 3.26 -4.86
C TYR A 187 -13.87 3.66 -4.64
N GLU A 188 -13.04 2.73 -4.17
CA GLU A 188 -11.62 2.92 -3.84
C GLU A 188 -10.72 2.87 -5.08
N ASP A 189 -10.83 1.80 -5.89
CA ASP A 189 -9.97 1.55 -7.06
C ASP A 189 -9.83 2.77 -8.01
N PRO A 190 -10.92 3.43 -8.46
CA PRO A 190 -10.78 4.57 -9.36
C PRO A 190 -10.07 5.75 -8.70
N PHE A 191 -10.29 5.95 -7.40
CA PHE A 191 -9.69 7.06 -6.66
C PHE A 191 -8.19 6.89 -6.49
N THR A 192 -7.75 5.72 -6.02
CA THR A 192 -6.33 5.40 -5.89
C THR A 192 -5.64 5.46 -7.25
N SER A 193 -6.27 4.96 -8.32
CA SER A 193 -5.70 5.05 -9.67
C SER A 193 -5.45 6.50 -10.11
N GLU A 194 -6.36 7.44 -9.81
CA GLU A 194 -6.18 8.85 -10.16
C GLU A 194 -5.08 9.51 -9.31
N ILE A 195 -4.91 9.13 -8.04
CA ILE A 195 -3.79 9.61 -7.20
C ILE A 195 -2.44 9.27 -7.87
N TYR A 196 -2.28 8.02 -8.31
CA TYR A 196 -1.05 7.58 -8.98
C TYR A 196 -0.89 8.20 -10.38
N ALA A 197 -1.97 8.35 -11.15
CA ALA A 197 -1.95 9.02 -12.45
C ALA A 197 -1.54 10.50 -12.32
N LYS A 198 -2.08 11.21 -11.32
CA LYS A 198 -1.70 12.60 -11.02
C LYS A 198 -0.22 12.71 -10.68
N ARG A 199 0.32 11.80 -9.86
CA ARG A 199 1.76 11.76 -9.54
C ARG A 199 2.62 11.60 -10.79
N GLN A 200 2.22 10.73 -11.73
CA GLN A 200 2.95 10.53 -12.98
C GLN A 200 2.94 11.79 -13.85
N ARG A 201 1.80 12.48 -13.97
CA ARG A 201 1.69 13.76 -14.69
C ARG A 201 2.62 14.82 -14.09
N GLU A 202 2.67 14.92 -12.76
CA GLU A 202 3.54 15.86 -12.05
C GLU A 202 5.04 15.55 -12.25
N ARG A 203 5.43 14.26 -12.21
CA ARG A 203 6.80 13.82 -12.51
C ARG A 203 7.21 14.19 -13.96
N ALA A 204 6.35 13.91 -14.94
CA ALA A 204 6.61 14.23 -16.35
C ALA A 204 6.72 15.74 -16.61
N ALA A 205 5.89 16.55 -15.94
CA ALA A 205 5.97 18.01 -16.02
C ALA A 205 7.28 18.55 -15.43
N GLY A 206 7.72 18.02 -14.28
CA GLY A 206 8.99 18.40 -13.65
C GLY A 206 10.22 18.06 -14.49
N GLU A 207 10.21 16.93 -15.20
CA GLU A 207 11.28 16.55 -16.13
C GLU A 207 11.31 17.44 -17.38
N SER A 208 10.14 17.82 -17.90
CA SER A 208 10.00 18.71 -19.05
C SER A 208 10.50 20.13 -18.74
N GLY A 209 10.17 20.65 -17.55
CA GLY A 209 10.69 21.94 -17.07
C GLY A 209 12.21 21.93 -16.87
N LYS A 210 12.79 20.84 -16.37
CA LYS A 210 14.26 20.68 -16.27
C LYS A 210 14.94 20.64 -17.63
N LYS A 211 14.35 19.95 -18.63
CA LYS A 211 14.87 19.92 -20.01
C LYS A 211 14.78 21.28 -20.70
N GLN A 212 13.72 22.05 -20.46
CA GLN A 212 13.60 23.42 -20.97
C GLN A 212 14.61 24.37 -20.31
N LYS A 213 14.80 24.29 -18.99
CA LYS A 213 15.79 25.12 -18.27
C LYS A 213 17.23 24.80 -18.67
N ALA A 214 17.53 23.53 -18.98
CA ALA A 214 18.84 23.11 -19.49
C ALA A 214 19.09 23.51 -20.96
N LYS A 215 18.06 23.66 -21.79
CA LYS A 215 18.17 24.17 -23.17
C LYS A 215 18.15 25.69 -23.27
N GLY A 216 17.69 26.40 -22.23
CA GLY A 216 17.53 27.86 -22.20
C GLY A 216 18.72 28.65 -21.66
N THR A 217 19.81 28.00 -21.24
CA THR A 217 21.05 28.70 -20.87
C THR A 217 22.02 28.65 -22.05
N PRO A 218 22.15 29.71 -22.87
CA PRO A 218 23.27 29.80 -23.79
C PRO A 218 24.55 29.88 -22.96
N ALA A 219 25.53 29.06 -23.29
CA ALA A 219 26.87 29.12 -22.73
C ALA A 219 27.52 30.45 -23.14
N GLY A 220 27.26 31.51 -22.36
CA GLY A 220 28.02 32.74 -22.41
C GLY A 220 29.42 32.47 -21.89
N CYS A 221 30.34 32.18 -22.82
CA CYS A 221 31.77 32.15 -22.58
C CYS A 221 32.21 33.56 -22.18
N SER A 222 32.34 33.82 -20.88
CA SER A 222 32.96 35.03 -20.37
C SER A 222 34.34 34.66 -19.85
N LEU A 223 35.30 34.72 -20.77
CA LEU A 223 36.73 34.60 -20.54
C LEU A 223 37.16 35.78 -19.64
N LYS A 224 37.31 35.55 -18.33
CA LYS A 224 37.94 36.54 -17.44
C LYS A 224 39.44 36.57 -17.73
N LEU A 225 39.91 37.64 -18.36
CA LEU A 225 41.33 37.97 -18.42
C LEU A 225 41.86 38.13 -16.99
N VAL A 226 42.94 37.42 -16.69
CA VAL A 226 43.82 37.68 -15.54
C VAL A 226 44.83 38.73 -15.99
N PRO A 227 44.99 39.88 -15.29
CA PRO A 227 46.12 40.75 -15.54
C PRO A 227 47.32 40.29 -14.71
N GLU A 228 48.44 40.09 -15.41
CA GLU A 228 49.74 39.73 -14.90
C GLU A 228 50.51 41.01 -14.50
N THR A 229 50.98 41.04 -13.24
CA THR A 229 52.12 41.79 -12.69
C THR A 229 52.18 43.33 -12.76
N LEU A 230 52.31 43.96 -11.57
CA LEU A 230 53.36 44.95 -11.33
C LEU A 230 53.83 44.92 -9.86
N LEU A 231 55.14 44.79 -9.71
CA LEU A 231 55.93 44.69 -8.47
C LEU A 231 56.10 46.03 -7.74
N LEU A 232 56.48 45.93 -6.46
CA LEU A 232 57.17 46.86 -5.53
C LEU A 232 56.37 46.90 -4.22
N GLY A 233 56.85 46.50 -3.05
CA GLY A 233 58.17 46.32 -2.48
C GLY A 233 58.01 46.58 -0.97
N ARG A 234 58.98 46.10 -0.17
CA ARG A 234 59.21 46.41 1.25
C ARG A 234 58.42 45.67 2.36
N ASP A 235 59.25 45.04 3.19
CA ASP A 235 59.22 45.02 4.66
C ASP A 235 58.48 43.89 5.40
N ALA A 236 59.31 42.94 5.87
CA ALA A 236 59.55 42.67 7.28
C ALA A 236 58.57 41.77 8.09
N ILE A 237 58.99 40.48 8.20
CA ILE A 237 59.13 39.62 9.41
C ILE A 237 57.92 39.35 10.37
N PRO A 238 57.97 38.37 11.31
CA PRO A 238 57.11 37.18 11.24
C PRO A 238 56.30 36.91 12.54
N ARG A 239 55.43 35.90 12.54
CA ARG A 239 55.16 35.13 13.78
C ARG A 239 54.92 33.66 13.48
N ALA A 240 55.87 32.85 13.94
CA ALA A 240 55.74 31.43 14.22
C ALA A 240 55.19 31.23 15.64
N PHE A 241 54.40 30.17 15.84
CA PHE A 241 54.21 29.30 17.03
C PHE A 241 52.79 28.69 16.95
N CYS A 242 52.48 27.45 17.32
CA CYS A 242 53.21 26.24 17.68
C CYS A 242 52.16 25.14 17.99
N GLY A 243 52.49 23.86 17.74
CA GLY A 243 52.01 22.66 18.46
C GLY A 243 50.55 22.24 18.25
N GLU A 244 50.15 20.99 18.40
CA GLU A 244 50.83 19.80 18.92
C GLU A 244 49.99 18.56 18.56
N LYS A 245 50.65 17.42 18.34
CA LYS A 245 49.99 16.11 18.21
C LYS A 245 49.62 15.60 19.60
N ALA A 246 48.43 15.03 19.76
CA ALA A 246 48.15 14.09 20.85
C ALA A 246 47.36 12.89 20.33
N HIS A 247 48.02 11.73 20.33
CA HIS A 247 47.42 10.41 20.35
C HIS A 247 46.97 10.12 21.80
N LEU A 248 45.73 9.65 22.01
CA LEU A 248 45.39 8.89 23.22
C LEU A 248 44.31 7.85 22.93
N SER A 249 44.46 6.72 23.61
CA SER A 249 44.00 5.35 23.38
C SER A 249 42.51 5.04 23.64
N LEU A 250 42.03 3.96 22.99
CA LEU A 250 40.71 3.28 23.09
C LEU A 250 40.44 2.62 24.47
N PRO A 251 39.18 2.27 24.81
CA PRO A 251 38.66 0.89 24.59
C PRO A 251 37.16 0.81 24.15
N PRO A 252 36.58 -0.39 23.88
CA PRO A 252 35.63 -0.62 22.79
C PRO A 252 34.15 -0.79 23.22
N SER A 253 33.19 -0.48 22.33
CA SER A 253 31.95 -1.27 22.19
C SER A 253 31.15 -0.92 20.92
N ALA A 254 30.74 -1.98 20.20
CA ALA A 254 29.60 -2.11 19.29
C ALA A 254 29.43 -1.09 18.13
N GLY A 255 29.72 -1.53 16.90
CA GLY A 255 29.41 -0.73 15.70
C GLY A 255 29.51 -1.41 14.34
N THR A 256 29.45 -2.74 14.25
CA THR A 256 29.45 -3.46 12.97
C THR A 256 28.05 -3.40 12.32
N HIS A 257 27.67 -2.24 11.76
CA HIS A 257 26.58 -2.18 10.76
C HIS A 257 26.57 -0.90 9.89
N PHE A 258 27.52 0.02 10.08
CA PHE A 258 27.56 1.29 9.34
C PHE A 258 28.52 1.30 8.14
N HIS A 259 29.54 0.43 8.12
CA HIS A 259 30.57 0.43 7.08
C HIS A 259 30.17 -0.25 5.75
N TYR A 260 29.17 -1.15 5.75
CA TYR A 260 28.78 -1.86 4.52
C TYR A 260 27.96 -1.00 3.53
N ARG A 261 27.34 0.09 4.01
CA ARG A 261 26.45 0.93 3.18
C ARG A 261 27.19 2.01 2.37
N LEU A 262 28.43 2.33 2.75
CA LEU A 262 29.25 3.33 2.04
C LEU A 262 30.04 2.70 0.88
N GLU A 263 30.48 1.45 0.98
CA GLU A 263 31.21 0.77 -0.10
C GLU A 263 30.33 0.41 -1.31
N GLN A 264 29.03 0.15 -1.11
CA GLN A 264 28.10 -0.08 -2.23
C GLN A 264 27.74 1.19 -3.02
N ARG A 265 27.92 2.39 -2.44
CA ARG A 265 27.74 3.66 -3.18
C ARG A 265 28.97 4.03 -4.00
N ARG A 266 30.18 3.64 -3.57
CA ARG A 266 31.42 3.88 -4.32
C ARG A 266 31.54 3.01 -5.58
N ARG A 267 31.08 1.75 -5.53
CA ARG A 267 31.09 0.86 -6.71
C ARG A 267 30.07 1.24 -7.78
N ARG A 268 29.03 2.01 -7.46
CA ARG A 268 27.99 2.41 -8.44
C ARG A 268 28.36 3.66 -9.27
N TYR A 269 29.43 4.37 -8.90
CA TYR A 269 29.93 5.55 -9.63
C TYR A 269 31.19 5.29 -10.46
N SER A 270 31.77 4.08 -10.39
CA SER A 270 33.00 3.73 -11.11
C SER A 270 32.77 2.96 -12.42
N SER A 271 31.52 2.79 -12.86
CA SER A 271 31.18 2.05 -14.08
C SER A 271 30.30 2.89 -15.01
N CYS A 272 30.79 4.06 -15.38
CA CYS A 272 30.33 4.80 -16.54
C CYS A 272 31.51 4.96 -17.49
N ASP A 273 31.87 3.90 -18.19
CA ASP A 273 32.63 4.02 -19.44
C ASP A 273 32.26 2.88 -20.41
N GLY A 274 31.87 3.29 -21.63
CA GLY A 274 31.88 2.48 -22.85
C GLY A 274 30.87 1.33 -23.01
N GLY A 275 29.77 1.58 -23.75
CA GLY A 275 29.05 0.49 -24.44
C GLY A 275 27.57 0.78 -24.75
N LYS A 276 27.26 1.13 -26.01
CA LYS A 276 25.88 1.22 -26.52
C LYS A 276 25.27 -0.18 -26.68
N ALA A 277 24.03 -0.38 -26.22
CA ALA A 277 23.16 -1.51 -26.57
C ALA A 277 21.74 -1.01 -26.93
N PRO A 278 21.00 -1.68 -27.84
CA PRO A 278 19.90 -1.06 -28.59
C PRO A 278 18.58 -1.00 -27.82
N ALA A 279 17.88 0.13 -27.98
CA ALA A 279 16.59 0.42 -27.37
C ALA A 279 15.43 -0.16 -28.20
N THR A 280 14.99 -1.39 -27.92
CA THR A 280 13.78 -1.95 -28.55
C THR A 280 12.84 -2.69 -27.59
N SER A 281 13.21 -2.91 -26.32
CA SER A 281 12.40 -3.70 -25.36
C SER A 281 11.55 -2.90 -24.38
N SER A 282 11.80 -1.59 -24.20
CA SER A 282 11.04 -0.73 -23.29
C SER A 282 9.76 -0.17 -23.93
N VAL A 283 9.78 0.10 -25.23
CA VAL A 283 8.63 0.65 -25.96
C VAL A 283 7.51 -0.38 -26.11
N ARG A 284 7.83 -1.66 -26.32
CA ARG A 284 6.79 -2.72 -26.37
C ARG A 284 6.06 -2.91 -25.04
N ARG A 285 6.75 -2.80 -23.90
CA ARG A 285 6.15 -2.94 -22.57
C ARG A 285 5.19 -1.80 -22.22
N GLY A 286 5.51 -0.56 -22.63
CA GLY A 286 4.60 0.58 -22.43
C GLY A 286 3.30 0.45 -23.23
N VAL A 287 3.38 -0.03 -24.48
CA VAL A 287 2.21 -0.20 -25.36
C VAL A 287 1.28 -1.33 -24.89
N GLU A 288 1.82 -2.38 -24.28
CA GLU A 288 1.03 -3.49 -23.73
C GLU A 288 0.35 -3.12 -22.41
N GLN A 289 1.02 -2.29 -21.59
CA GLN A 289 0.47 -1.73 -20.36
C GLN A 289 -0.69 -0.75 -20.64
N ASP A 290 -0.59 0.10 -21.67
CA ASP A 290 -1.68 0.98 -22.10
C ASP A 290 -2.88 0.19 -22.66
N ARG A 291 -2.65 -0.91 -23.37
CA ARG A 291 -3.72 -1.72 -23.97
C ARG A 291 -4.55 -2.46 -22.91
N TYR A 292 -3.92 -2.94 -21.83
CA TYR A 292 -4.61 -3.56 -20.69
C TYR A 292 -5.55 -2.57 -19.96
N TRP A 293 -5.16 -1.30 -19.84
CA TRP A 293 -5.98 -0.28 -19.19
C TRP A 293 -7.06 0.32 -20.08
N GLN A 294 -6.84 0.41 -21.40
CA GLN A 294 -7.89 0.84 -22.33
C GLN A 294 -9.08 -0.14 -22.39
N LEU A 295 -8.83 -1.45 -22.23
CA LEU A 295 -9.87 -2.49 -22.19
C LEU A 295 -10.71 -2.49 -20.91
N ARG A 296 -10.31 -1.73 -19.87
CA ARG A 296 -11.01 -1.64 -18.57
C ARG A 296 -11.83 -0.35 -18.39
N ARG A 297 -11.92 0.52 -19.41
CA ARG A 297 -12.85 1.66 -19.36
C ARG A 297 -14.30 1.16 -19.36
N PRO A 298 -15.14 1.49 -18.36
CA PRO A 298 -16.58 1.38 -18.51
C PRO A 298 -17.02 2.34 -19.62
N LEU A 299 -17.79 1.85 -20.59
CA LEU A 299 -18.52 2.68 -21.55
C LEU A 299 -19.57 3.50 -20.79
N MET A 300 -19.18 4.64 -20.26
CA MET A 300 -20.06 5.68 -19.73
C MET A 300 -19.71 7.00 -20.42
N ALA A 301 -20.11 7.09 -21.69
CA ALA A 301 -20.21 8.34 -22.44
C ALA A 301 -21.02 8.09 -23.73
N ARG A 302 -22.36 8.02 -23.60
CA ARG A 302 -23.34 8.42 -24.62
C ARG A 302 -24.75 8.37 -24.02
N SER A 303 -25.11 9.44 -23.32
CA SER A 303 -26.45 10.01 -23.20
C SER A 303 -26.31 11.35 -22.49
#